data_AF-A0A084G8S0-F1
#
_entry.id   AF-A0A084G8S0-F1
#
_cell.length_a   1.000
_cell.length_b   1.000
_cell.length_c   1.000
_cell.angle_alpha   90.00
_cell.angle_beta   90.00
_cell.angle_gamma   90.00
#
_symmetry.space_group_name_H-M   'P 1'
#
loop_
_entity.id
_entity.type
_entity.pdbx_description
1 polymer ?
#
loop_
_entity_poly.entity_id
_entity_poly.type
_entity_poly.pdbx_seq_one_letter_code
_entity_poly.pdbx_strand_id
1 'polypeptide(L)'
;MGTFKKEKNRRTREGTSTDGMGNVKVKGENFYRSAKKVKTLGMYKEGKAQRNARGEITKAAIYQSRDVPQARIEPNRKWFTNTRVISQDSLTAFREAMAEKANDPYQVLLKSNKLPMSLLKDDKGINGLKQHKAKMTVESSPFSEVFGPKAQRKRVTIGAGTLEDLAGEAEKNLDTYHDKVEQAKYLRGEGEGGDVPLALEPIFSKGGSKRIWNELYKVLDSSDVVLHILDARDPLGTRCRSVEKYLKAEAPHKHLIFVLNKCDLVPSSVAAAWVRKLSKERPCLAFHASITNSFGKGSLISLLRQFSTLHAKDRKEISVGMIGYPNVGKSSIINTLRKKKVCAVAPIPGETKVWQYISLMKRINLIDCPGIVPPNMNDTPEDILLRGVVRIENVEHPSHYIPALMSKVKKHHMERTYDLRGWEDYMTFLELLARKNGRLLKGGEPDVEGIAKMVVHDFLRGKIPWFTPCPTASDADTDGVVIEGREGKLGEMPKKRKRDDAQQDTPALSRDEEEDEEEDEEFGGFDSDDESVDGSAENPGLHVNSDDAGEEEESDDEEAEDRISLGASSDEEDEEDENAETVGAVEQADESSSDSGGAPITTNEDKGGRSNKRRRTRT
;
A
#
# COMPACT_ATOMS: atom_id res chain seq x y z
N MET A 1 -35.39 -36.72 29.55
CA MET A 1 -35.32 -35.28 29.21
C MET A 1 -34.24 -34.60 30.04
N GLY A 2 -33.21 -34.01 29.41
CA GLY A 2 -31.96 -33.64 30.08
C GLY A 2 -32.09 -32.57 31.16
N THR A 3 -31.93 -32.95 32.42
CA THR A 3 -31.75 -32.03 33.56
C THR A 3 -30.43 -31.26 33.45
N PHE A 4 -29.41 -31.82 32.80
CA PHE A 4 -28.08 -31.21 32.65
C PHE A 4 -28.00 -30.01 31.71
N LYS A 5 -28.84 -29.93 30.66
CA LYS A 5 -28.80 -28.86 29.64
C LYS A 5 -29.76 -27.71 29.95
N LYS A 6 -29.96 -27.38 31.23
CA LYS A 6 -30.76 -26.22 31.67
C LYS A 6 -29.86 -25.07 32.09
N GLU A 7 -30.21 -23.84 31.72
CA GLU A 7 -29.44 -22.64 32.05
C GLU A 7 -29.24 -22.47 33.57
N LYS A 8 -30.26 -22.79 34.36
CA LYS A 8 -30.19 -22.79 35.83
C LYS A 8 -29.07 -23.71 36.33
N ASN A 9 -29.03 -24.95 35.82
CA ASN A 9 -28.10 -25.98 36.24
C ASN A 9 -26.67 -25.72 35.72
N ARG A 10 -26.56 -25.11 34.53
CA ARG A 10 -25.29 -24.67 33.96
C ARG A 10 -24.63 -23.61 34.83
N ARG A 11 -25.41 -22.62 35.29
CA ARG A 11 -24.91 -21.51 36.12
C ARG A 11 -24.55 -21.93 37.53
N THR A 12 -25.32 -22.82 38.13
CA THR A 12 -24.95 -23.42 39.43
C THR A 12 -23.63 -24.18 39.31
N ARG A 13 -23.38 -24.87 38.19
CA ARG A 13 -22.12 -25.54 37.92
C ARG A 13 -20.96 -24.57 37.62
N GLU A 14 -21.22 -23.51 36.87
CA GLU A 14 -20.24 -22.48 36.53
C GLU A 14 -19.96 -21.49 37.69
N GLY A 15 -20.61 -21.67 38.85
CA GLY A 15 -20.46 -20.78 40.02
C GLY A 15 -21.04 -19.37 39.83
N THR A 16 -21.72 -19.10 38.72
CA THR A 16 -22.29 -17.78 38.38
C THR A 16 -23.69 -17.55 38.99
N SER A 17 -24.19 -18.49 39.79
CA SER A 17 -25.50 -18.40 40.43
C SER A 17 -25.51 -17.56 41.71
N THR A 18 -24.34 -17.30 42.33
CA THR A 18 -24.20 -16.71 43.67
C THR A 18 -23.85 -15.21 43.66
N ASP A 19 -23.67 -14.58 42.49
CA ASP A 19 -23.17 -13.21 42.33
C ASP A 19 -24.09 -12.06 42.83
N GLY A 20 -25.24 -12.35 43.47
CA GLY A 20 -26.18 -11.34 43.96
C GLY A 20 -26.85 -10.46 42.88
N MET A 21 -26.34 -10.47 41.64
CA MET A 21 -26.84 -9.70 40.48
C MET A 21 -27.80 -10.51 39.60
N GLY A 22 -28.70 -11.27 40.20
CA GLY A 22 -29.66 -12.12 39.48
C GLY A 22 -30.57 -11.38 38.48
N ASN A 23 -30.70 -10.06 38.62
CA ASN A 23 -31.57 -9.19 37.81
C ASN A 23 -30.85 -8.53 36.60
N VAL A 24 -29.52 -8.62 36.50
CA VAL A 24 -28.72 -8.02 35.41
C VAL A 24 -28.62 -8.96 34.19
N LYS A 25 -29.47 -9.99 34.13
CA LYS A 25 -29.47 -11.00 33.08
C LYS A 25 -29.85 -10.39 31.73
N VAL A 26 -29.01 -10.62 30.73
CA VAL A 26 -29.29 -10.19 29.35
C VAL A 26 -30.05 -11.31 28.64
N LYS A 27 -31.17 -10.96 28.03
CA LYS A 27 -31.99 -11.91 27.25
C LYS A 27 -31.14 -12.52 26.12
N GLY A 28 -31.14 -13.86 26.02
CA GLY A 28 -30.38 -14.59 25.01
C GLY A 28 -28.97 -15.02 25.43
N GLU A 29 -28.61 -14.84 26.71
CA GLU A 29 -27.43 -15.47 27.30
C GLU A 29 -27.61 -17.00 27.36
N ASN A 30 -26.61 -17.72 26.86
CA ASN A 30 -26.59 -19.19 26.80
C ASN A 30 -25.14 -19.71 26.82
N PHE A 31 -24.95 -21.03 26.72
CA PHE A 31 -23.62 -21.66 26.83
C PHE A 31 -22.60 -21.09 25.81
N TYR A 32 -23.06 -20.68 24.63
CA TYR A 32 -22.20 -20.16 23.55
C TYR A 32 -22.00 -18.64 23.59
N ARG A 33 -22.90 -17.91 24.27
CA ARG A 33 -22.98 -16.44 24.24
C ARG A 33 -23.11 -15.90 25.66
N SER A 34 -22.02 -15.33 26.15
CA SER A 34 -22.02 -14.53 27.37
C SER A 34 -22.80 -13.23 27.19
N ALA A 35 -23.25 -12.62 28.29
CA ALA A 35 -23.91 -11.32 28.29
C ALA A 35 -23.18 -10.24 27.46
N LYS A 36 -21.84 -10.18 27.51
CA LYS A 36 -21.03 -9.24 26.69
C LYS A 36 -21.19 -9.53 25.20
N LYS A 37 -21.10 -10.81 24.79
CA LYS A 37 -21.23 -11.23 23.39
C LYS A 37 -22.64 -10.98 22.87
N VAL A 38 -23.67 -11.19 23.70
CA VAL A 38 -25.06 -10.89 23.36
C VAL A 38 -25.24 -9.39 23.09
N LYS A 39 -24.71 -8.51 23.96
CA LYS A 39 -24.76 -7.05 23.73
C LYS A 39 -24.06 -6.64 22.42
N THR A 40 -22.88 -7.20 22.13
CA THR A 40 -22.17 -6.91 20.87
C THR A 40 -22.94 -7.39 19.64
N LEU A 41 -23.55 -8.58 19.69
CA LEU A 41 -24.37 -9.08 18.60
C LEU A 41 -25.70 -8.32 18.47
N GLY A 42 -26.23 -7.82 19.59
CA GLY A 42 -27.40 -6.96 19.66
C GLY A 42 -27.21 -5.69 18.84
N MET A 43 -26.01 -5.10 18.84
CA MET A 43 -25.67 -3.89 18.07
C MET A 43 -26.01 -3.98 16.57
N TYR A 44 -25.90 -5.15 15.94
CA TYR A 44 -26.24 -5.31 14.51
C TYR A 44 -27.75 -5.30 14.24
N LYS A 45 -28.57 -5.52 15.27
CA LYS A 45 -30.04 -5.56 15.20
C LYS A 45 -30.68 -4.32 15.84
N GLU A 46 -30.06 -3.82 16.88
CA GLU A 46 -30.51 -2.73 17.73
C GLU A 46 -29.89 -1.42 17.24
N GLY A 47 -30.75 -0.48 16.86
CA GLY A 47 -30.33 0.79 16.25
C GLY A 47 -31.49 1.56 15.61
N LYS A 48 -32.69 0.98 15.62
CA LYS A 48 -33.92 1.62 15.13
C LYS A 48 -34.64 2.31 16.28
N ALA A 49 -35.30 3.43 15.99
CA ALA A 49 -36.17 4.09 16.94
C ALA A 49 -37.38 3.20 17.25
N GLN A 50 -37.79 3.13 18.52
CA GLN A 50 -39.03 2.46 18.93
C GLN A 50 -40.18 3.46 18.87
N ARG A 51 -41.33 2.99 18.38
CA ARG A 51 -42.53 3.80 18.22
C ARG A 51 -43.72 3.13 18.88
N ASN A 52 -44.67 3.93 19.37
CA ASN A 52 -45.97 3.42 19.79
C ASN A 52 -46.87 3.15 18.55
N ALA A 53 -48.06 2.60 18.78
CA ALA A 53 -49.02 2.33 17.71
C ALA A 53 -49.50 3.60 16.96
N ARG A 54 -49.39 4.79 17.60
CA ARG A 54 -49.71 6.09 16.98
C ARG A 54 -48.56 6.64 16.12
N GLY A 55 -47.42 5.95 16.06
CA GLY A 55 -46.24 6.35 15.29
C GLY A 55 -45.31 7.34 16.01
N GLU A 56 -45.59 7.69 17.27
CA GLU A 56 -44.75 8.56 18.09
C GLU A 56 -43.54 7.80 18.63
N ILE A 57 -42.37 8.44 18.63
CA ILE A 57 -41.11 7.82 19.07
C ILE A 57 -41.11 7.72 20.59
N THR A 58 -41.14 6.50 21.12
CA THR A 58 -41.03 6.22 22.56
C THR A 58 -39.58 6.13 23.02
N LYS A 59 -38.70 5.65 22.12
CA LYS A 59 -37.25 5.60 22.36
C LYS A 59 -36.52 5.97 21.08
N ALA A 60 -35.71 7.02 21.14
CA ALA A 60 -34.86 7.42 20.03
C ALA A 60 -33.86 6.31 19.69
N ALA A 61 -33.40 6.30 18.43
CA ALA A 61 -32.31 5.42 18.02
C ALA A 61 -31.02 5.75 18.78
N ILE A 62 -30.12 4.77 18.84
CA ILE A 62 -28.84 4.91 19.53
C ILE A 62 -28.04 6.04 18.86
N TYR A 63 -27.52 6.98 19.66
CA TYR A 63 -26.83 8.21 19.22
C TYR A 63 -27.69 9.23 18.46
N GLN A 64 -29.02 9.14 18.54
CA GLN A 64 -29.96 10.10 17.93
C GLN A 64 -30.89 10.74 18.96
N SER A 65 -30.41 10.99 20.18
CA SER A 65 -31.16 11.74 21.19
C SER A 65 -31.40 13.18 20.71
N ARG A 66 -32.62 13.68 20.88
CA ARG A 66 -33.00 15.05 20.49
C ARG A 66 -32.78 16.07 21.62
N ASP A 67 -32.39 15.60 22.80
CA ASP A 67 -32.17 16.43 23.97
C ASP A 67 -30.89 17.25 23.80
N VAL A 68 -31.00 18.57 23.97
CA VAL A 68 -29.85 19.48 23.90
C VAL A 68 -29.10 19.43 25.24
N PRO A 69 -27.82 19.02 25.27
CA PRO A 69 -27.08 18.96 26.52
C PRO A 69 -26.72 20.37 26.99
N GLN A 70 -26.64 20.55 28.31
CA GLN A 70 -26.12 21.78 28.91
C GLN A 70 -24.59 21.78 28.82
N ALA A 71 -24.04 22.34 27.74
CA ALA A 71 -22.60 22.42 27.50
C ALA A 71 -21.95 23.60 28.23
N ARG A 72 -21.79 23.51 29.56
CA ARG A 72 -21.02 24.46 30.36
C ARG A 72 -19.65 23.89 30.72
N ILE A 73 -18.59 24.68 30.55
CA ILE A 73 -17.24 24.34 30.99
C ILE A 73 -17.02 24.99 32.35
N GLU A 74 -16.72 24.19 33.37
CA GLU A 74 -16.44 24.70 34.70
C GLU A 74 -15.09 25.43 34.71
N PRO A 75 -15.01 26.65 35.28
CA PRO A 75 -13.75 27.35 35.45
C PRO A 75 -12.86 26.55 36.41
N ASN A 76 -11.68 26.13 35.94
CA ASN A 76 -10.73 25.35 36.72
C ASN A 76 -9.31 25.89 36.56
N ARG A 77 -8.58 26.06 37.67
CA ARG A 77 -7.18 26.52 37.63
C ARG A 77 -6.27 25.58 36.83
N LYS A 78 -6.63 24.29 36.74
CA LYS A 78 -5.90 23.26 35.97
C LYS A 78 -5.82 23.55 34.48
N TRP A 79 -6.72 24.37 33.92
CA TRP A 79 -6.65 24.77 32.51
C TRP A 79 -5.41 25.60 32.19
N PHE A 80 -4.89 26.34 33.18
CA PHE A 80 -3.79 27.28 32.99
C PHE A 80 -2.43 26.73 33.43
N THR A 81 -2.39 25.49 33.93
CA THR A 81 -1.14 24.81 34.31
C THR A 81 -0.58 24.02 33.14
N ASN A 82 0.74 24.03 32.96
CA ASN A 82 1.41 23.26 31.92
C ASN A 82 1.08 21.77 32.04
N THR A 83 0.44 21.20 31.01
CA THR A 83 -0.02 19.81 31.02
C THR A 83 1.07 18.80 30.64
N ARG A 84 2.10 19.24 29.88
CA ARG A 84 3.26 18.43 29.51
C ARG A 84 4.51 19.31 29.53
N VAL A 85 5.51 18.91 30.30
CA VAL A 85 6.83 19.55 30.37
C VAL A 85 7.88 18.47 30.14
N ILE A 86 8.93 18.80 29.40
CA ILE A 86 10.10 17.93 29.16
C ILE A 86 11.36 18.73 29.49
N SER A 87 12.34 18.10 30.16
CA SER A 87 13.64 18.72 30.42
C SER A 87 14.50 18.70 29.15
N GLN A 88 15.44 19.64 29.06
CA GLN A 88 16.31 19.74 27.89
C GLN A 88 17.20 18.50 27.72
N ASP A 89 17.74 17.96 28.81
CA ASP A 89 18.60 16.77 28.78
C ASP A 89 17.85 15.51 28.34
N SER A 90 16.58 15.38 28.77
CA SER A 90 15.73 14.29 28.30
C SER A 90 15.37 14.43 26.82
N LEU A 91 15.27 15.66 26.32
CA LEU A 91 14.98 15.94 24.93
C LEU A 91 16.19 15.64 24.03
N THR A 92 17.40 16.00 24.44
CA THR A 92 18.63 15.68 23.69
C THR A 92 18.88 14.18 23.63
N ALA A 93 18.79 13.48 24.77
CA ALA A 93 18.88 12.02 24.83
C ALA A 93 17.81 11.34 23.96
N PHE A 94 16.59 11.87 23.95
CA PHE A 94 15.52 11.36 23.09
C PHE A 94 15.82 11.57 21.60
N ARG A 95 16.37 12.73 21.20
CA ARG A 95 16.75 13.02 19.82
C ARG A 95 17.83 12.07 19.33
N GLU A 96 18.85 11.82 20.13
CA GLU A 96 19.95 10.91 19.81
C GLU A 96 19.46 9.46 19.64
N ALA A 97 18.72 8.95 20.64
CA ALA A 97 18.16 7.60 20.59
C ALA A 97 17.18 7.39 19.43
N MET A 98 16.45 8.43 19.02
CA MET A 98 15.55 8.37 17.87
C MET A 98 16.29 8.48 16.53
N ALA A 99 17.37 9.24 16.45
CA ALA A 99 18.18 9.37 15.24
C ALA A 99 18.89 8.06 14.90
N GLU A 100 19.44 7.37 15.91
CA GLU A 100 20.05 6.05 15.76
C GLU A 100 19.03 5.03 15.22
N LYS A 101 17.82 5.02 15.79
CA LYS A 101 16.77 4.05 15.46
C LYS A 101 15.96 4.38 14.22
N ALA A 102 15.94 5.64 13.77
CA ALA A 102 15.18 6.05 12.59
C ALA A 102 15.76 5.48 11.28
N ASN A 103 17.05 5.15 11.28
CA ASN A 103 17.76 4.63 10.10
C ASN A 103 17.68 3.10 10.00
N ASP A 104 17.35 2.38 11.09
CA ASP A 104 17.21 0.93 11.07
C ASP A 104 15.81 0.52 10.54
N PRO A 105 15.71 -0.14 9.38
CA PRO A 105 14.43 -0.51 8.79
C PRO A 105 13.72 -1.68 9.53
N TYR A 106 14.42 -2.39 10.42
CA TYR A 106 13.87 -3.53 11.16
C TYR A 106 13.32 -3.14 12.53
N GLN A 107 13.75 -2.00 13.07
CA GLN A 107 13.20 -1.48 14.33
C GLN A 107 11.92 -0.71 14.08
N VAL A 108 10.92 -0.92 14.94
CA VAL A 108 9.66 -0.20 14.82
C VAL A 108 9.21 0.42 16.14
N LEU A 109 8.77 1.67 16.03
CA LEU A 109 8.20 2.44 17.12
C LEU A 109 6.70 2.12 17.26
N LEU A 110 6.30 1.61 18.42
CA LEU A 110 4.92 1.18 18.66
C LEU A 110 4.01 2.28 19.22
N LYS A 111 4.54 3.17 20.05
CA LYS A 111 3.75 4.16 20.79
C LYS A 111 4.19 5.57 20.46
N SER A 112 3.79 6.06 19.29
CA SER A 112 4.04 7.43 18.85
C SER A 112 3.17 8.45 19.61
N ASN A 113 1.94 8.11 20.00
CA ASN A 113 0.97 9.06 20.57
C ASN A 113 1.38 9.68 21.91
N LYS A 114 2.25 9.02 22.67
CA LYS A 114 2.75 9.52 23.96
C LYS A 114 4.08 10.27 23.84
N LEU A 115 4.78 10.11 22.71
CA LEU A 115 6.10 10.68 22.50
C LEU A 115 5.97 12.03 21.77
N PRO A 116 6.77 13.05 22.14
CA PRO A 116 6.73 14.36 21.49
C PRO A 116 7.47 14.32 20.14
N MET A 117 6.92 13.60 19.16
CA MET A 117 7.53 13.41 17.84
C MET A 117 7.69 14.71 17.04
N SER A 118 6.92 15.76 17.37
CA SER A 118 7.09 17.08 16.77
C SER A 118 8.45 17.71 17.09
N LEU A 119 9.04 17.40 18.25
CA LEU A 119 10.31 17.97 18.70
C LEU A 119 11.54 17.34 18.03
N LEU A 120 11.35 16.31 17.19
CA LEU A 120 12.42 15.66 16.41
C LEU A 120 12.66 16.34 15.05
N LYS A 121 11.66 17.07 14.53
CA LYS A 121 11.73 17.71 13.21
C LYS A 121 12.36 19.09 13.33
N ASP A 122 13.68 19.15 13.55
CA ASP A 122 14.40 20.39 13.25
C ASP A 122 14.55 20.45 11.73
N ASP A 123 13.86 21.40 11.08
CA ASP A 123 13.88 21.60 9.62
C ASP A 123 15.25 22.10 9.12
N LYS A 124 16.30 21.29 9.27
CA LYS A 124 17.63 21.51 8.69
C LYS A 124 17.66 21.21 7.18
N GLY A 125 16.52 21.32 6.50
CA GLY A 125 16.42 21.09 5.07
C GLY A 125 16.86 22.30 4.26
N ILE A 126 17.50 22.06 3.10
CA ILE A 126 17.89 23.09 2.11
C ILE A 126 16.71 24.01 1.76
N ASN A 127 15.48 23.47 1.75
CA ASN A 127 14.26 24.22 1.47
C ASN A 127 13.90 25.23 2.56
N GLY A 128 14.16 24.93 3.84
CA GLY A 128 13.95 25.88 4.94
C GLY A 128 14.87 27.10 4.83
N LEU A 129 16.13 26.89 4.45
CA LEU A 129 17.07 27.97 4.18
C LEU A 129 16.66 28.82 2.96
N LYS A 130 16.21 28.19 1.87
CA LYS A 130 15.73 28.92 0.68
C LYS A 130 14.47 29.72 0.98
N GLN A 131 13.51 29.15 1.71
CA GLN A 131 12.30 29.84 2.15
C GLN A 131 12.61 30.97 3.12
N HIS A 132 13.56 30.78 4.05
CA HIS A 132 14.01 31.83 4.96
C HIS A 132 14.69 32.97 4.22
N LYS A 133 15.59 32.67 3.27
CA LYS A 133 16.21 33.69 2.42
C LYS A 133 15.18 34.45 1.57
N ALA A 134 14.24 33.74 0.95
CA ALA A 134 13.17 34.36 0.18
C ALA A 134 12.28 35.25 1.07
N LYS A 135 11.89 34.77 2.25
CA LYS A 135 11.11 35.54 3.22
C LYS A 135 11.85 36.80 3.67
N MET A 136 13.13 36.68 4.04
CA MET A 136 13.98 37.82 4.39
C MET A 136 14.11 38.83 3.23
N THR A 137 14.18 38.34 1.99
CA THR A 137 14.27 39.20 0.80
C THR A 137 12.95 39.95 0.57
N VAL A 138 11.81 39.29 0.73
CA VAL A 138 10.49 39.92 0.60
C VAL A 138 10.21 40.91 1.72
N GLU A 139 10.64 40.61 2.95
CA GLU A 139 10.48 41.51 4.11
C GLU A 139 11.40 42.73 4.02
N SER A 140 12.65 42.55 3.57
CA SER A 140 13.60 43.66 3.39
C SER A 140 13.35 44.48 2.12
N SER A 141 12.75 43.89 1.09
CA SER A 141 12.49 44.56 -0.18
C SER A 141 11.10 44.17 -0.72
N PRO A 142 10.04 44.86 -0.23
CA PRO A 142 8.68 44.64 -0.70
C PRO A 142 8.54 44.92 -2.20
N PHE A 143 7.68 44.15 -2.88
CA PHE A 143 7.53 44.25 -4.34
C PHE A 143 7.22 45.67 -4.84
N SER A 144 6.38 46.42 -4.12
CA SER A 144 6.02 47.81 -4.43
C SER A 144 7.18 48.80 -4.37
N GLU A 145 8.23 48.48 -3.61
CA GLU A 145 9.44 49.30 -3.48
C GLU A 145 10.55 48.84 -4.44
N VAL A 146 10.50 47.58 -4.90
CA VAL A 146 11.44 47.05 -5.88
C VAL A 146 11.00 47.36 -7.31
N PHE A 147 9.69 47.32 -7.61
CA PHE A 147 9.14 47.51 -8.95
C PHE A 147 7.82 48.30 -8.93
N GLY A 148 7.60 49.15 -9.93
CA GLY A 148 6.38 49.96 -10.07
C GLY A 148 6.57 51.46 -9.78
N PRO A 149 5.49 52.24 -9.73
CA PRO A 149 5.55 53.72 -9.65
C PRO A 149 6.11 54.25 -8.32
N LYS A 150 6.12 53.42 -7.26
CA LYS A 150 6.70 53.74 -5.95
C LYS A 150 8.09 53.12 -5.74
N ALA A 151 8.70 52.57 -6.80
CA ALA A 151 9.99 51.89 -6.71
C ALA A 151 11.08 52.83 -6.15
N GLN A 152 11.71 52.39 -5.06
CA GLN A 152 12.83 53.07 -4.41
C GLN A 152 14.18 52.46 -4.82
N ARG A 153 14.17 51.25 -5.41
CA ARG A 153 15.38 50.55 -5.83
C ARG A 153 15.98 51.19 -7.09
N LYS A 154 17.06 51.96 -6.91
CA LYS A 154 17.81 52.59 -8.02
C LYS A 154 18.98 51.79 -8.56
N ARG A 155 19.53 50.85 -7.78
CA ARG A 155 20.69 50.03 -8.14
C ARG A 155 20.40 48.54 -7.99
N VAL A 156 20.91 47.76 -8.95
CA VAL A 156 20.84 46.30 -8.91
C VAL A 156 21.98 45.77 -8.04
N THR A 157 21.69 44.74 -7.27
CA THR A 157 22.69 43.98 -6.52
C THR A 157 23.20 42.89 -7.45
N ILE A 158 24.31 43.15 -8.15
CA ILE A 158 24.96 42.18 -9.04
C ILE A 158 25.93 41.36 -8.21
N GLY A 159 25.97 40.03 -8.44
CA GLY A 159 26.86 39.11 -7.73
C GLY A 159 28.32 39.15 -8.19
N ALA A 160 28.62 39.89 -9.26
CA ALA A 160 29.94 40.03 -9.85
C ALA A 160 30.67 41.26 -9.30
N GLY A 161 31.95 41.09 -8.95
CA GLY A 161 32.80 42.16 -8.44
C GLY A 161 33.43 43.01 -9.55
N THR A 162 33.71 42.39 -10.71
CA THR A 162 34.33 43.04 -11.87
C THR A 162 33.51 42.83 -13.15
N LEU A 163 33.78 43.64 -14.18
CA LEU A 163 33.13 43.50 -15.49
C LEU A 163 33.59 42.22 -16.21
N GLU A 164 34.84 41.81 -15.99
CA GLU A 164 35.40 40.57 -16.55
C GLU A 164 34.69 39.33 -15.96
N ASP A 165 34.43 39.32 -14.64
CA ASP A 165 33.67 38.24 -13.99
C ASP A 165 32.25 38.14 -14.55
N LEU A 166 31.58 39.28 -14.77
CA LEU A 166 30.25 39.33 -15.33
C LEU A 166 30.22 38.81 -16.78
N ALA A 167 31.23 39.15 -17.59
CA ALA A 167 31.36 38.65 -18.95
C ALA A 167 31.60 37.13 -18.98
N GLY A 168 32.47 36.62 -18.10
CA GLY A 168 32.71 35.18 -17.97
C GLY A 168 31.49 34.40 -17.46
N GLU A 169 30.67 34.96 -16.57
CA GLU A 169 29.38 34.37 -16.18
C GLU A 169 28.36 34.39 -17.32
N ALA A 170 28.33 35.46 -18.12
CA ALA A 170 27.42 35.58 -19.26
C ALA A 170 27.72 34.54 -20.34
N GLU A 171 29.01 34.30 -20.66
CA GLU A 171 29.43 33.25 -21.59
C GLU A 171 29.01 31.86 -21.10
N LYS A 172 29.30 31.52 -19.83
CA LYS A 172 28.86 30.24 -19.25
C LYS A 172 27.34 30.07 -19.28
N ASN A 173 26.58 31.12 -19.00
CA ASN A 173 25.13 31.07 -19.05
C ASN A 173 24.62 30.85 -20.47
N LEU A 174 25.27 31.46 -21.47
CA LEU A 174 24.96 31.28 -22.89
C LEU A 174 25.25 29.84 -23.32
N ASP A 175 26.39 29.27 -22.93
CA ASP A 175 26.72 27.86 -23.19
C ASP A 175 25.66 26.93 -22.58
N THR A 176 25.33 27.11 -21.29
CA THR A 176 24.29 26.30 -20.64
C THR A 176 22.90 26.49 -21.25
N TYR A 177 22.63 27.65 -21.87
CA TYR A 177 21.38 27.90 -22.58
C TYR A 177 21.38 27.12 -23.90
N HIS A 178 22.45 27.18 -24.68
CA HIS A 178 22.59 26.40 -25.90
C HIS A 178 22.45 24.89 -25.63
N ASP A 179 23.12 24.38 -24.59
CA ASP A 179 23.00 22.97 -24.18
C ASP A 179 21.54 22.60 -23.87
N LYS A 180 20.81 23.46 -23.15
CA LYS A 180 19.38 23.22 -22.84
C LYS A 180 18.49 23.28 -24.07
N VAL A 181 18.75 24.21 -24.98
CA VAL A 181 17.99 24.34 -26.22
C VAL A 181 18.22 23.12 -27.10
N GLU A 182 19.46 22.66 -27.23
CA GLU A 182 19.78 21.43 -27.96
C GLU A 182 19.13 20.22 -27.32
N GLN A 183 19.27 20.04 -26.00
CA GLN A 183 18.57 18.97 -25.28
C GLN A 183 17.05 19.02 -25.47
N ALA A 184 16.45 20.21 -25.43
CA ALA A 184 15.02 20.38 -25.66
C ALA A 184 14.61 20.03 -27.09
N LYS A 185 15.43 20.35 -28.10
CA LYS A 185 15.21 19.94 -29.49
C LYS A 185 15.24 18.40 -29.63
N TYR A 186 16.24 17.74 -29.05
CA TYR A 186 16.33 16.28 -29.05
C TYR A 186 15.13 15.61 -28.35
N LEU A 187 14.68 16.16 -27.21
CA LEU A 187 13.55 15.63 -26.45
C LEU A 187 12.20 15.86 -27.13
N ARG A 188 12.04 16.98 -27.85
CA ARG A 188 10.79 17.28 -28.57
C ARG A 188 10.58 16.38 -29.77
N GLY A 189 11.64 15.84 -30.36
CA GLY A 189 11.53 14.96 -31.53
C GLY A 189 10.75 15.62 -32.68
N GLU A 190 10.80 16.95 -32.78
CA GLU A 190 10.11 17.70 -33.83
C GLU A 190 10.86 17.47 -35.14
N GLY A 191 10.34 16.57 -35.97
CA GLY A 191 10.50 16.70 -37.41
C GLY A 191 9.82 17.98 -37.85
N GLU A 192 10.38 18.70 -38.82
CA GLU A 192 9.88 20.00 -39.31
C GLU A 192 8.47 19.96 -39.96
N GLY A 193 7.76 18.82 -39.90
CA GLY A 193 6.39 18.67 -40.37
C GLY A 193 5.39 18.94 -39.24
N GLY A 194 4.36 19.74 -39.51
CA GLY A 194 3.28 20.07 -38.56
C GLY A 194 2.36 18.91 -38.16
N ASP A 195 2.88 17.68 -38.15
CA ASP A 195 2.16 16.47 -37.75
C ASP A 195 2.09 16.38 -36.22
N VAL A 196 0.88 16.30 -35.69
CA VAL A 196 0.63 16.17 -34.25
C VAL A 196 0.58 14.68 -33.89
N PRO A 197 1.22 14.23 -32.79
CA PRO A 197 1.12 12.84 -32.37
C PRO A 197 -0.32 12.46 -32.04
N LEU A 198 -0.67 11.21 -32.31
CA LEU A 198 -1.98 10.65 -31.98
C LEU A 198 -2.24 10.77 -30.46
N ALA A 199 -3.50 11.02 -30.10
CA ALA A 199 -3.90 11.07 -28.69
C ALA A 199 -3.64 9.73 -27.99
N LEU A 200 -3.14 9.79 -26.75
CA LEU A 200 -2.94 8.60 -25.95
C LEU A 200 -4.29 7.95 -25.60
N GLU A 201 -4.40 6.65 -25.84
CA GLU A 201 -5.62 5.90 -25.57
C GLU A 201 -6.06 6.00 -24.09
N PRO A 202 -7.35 6.18 -23.78
CA PRO A 202 -7.85 6.26 -22.40
C PRO A 202 -7.54 5.02 -21.56
N ILE A 203 -7.27 3.87 -22.18
CA ILE A 203 -6.99 2.61 -21.49
C ILE A 203 -5.76 2.71 -20.57
N PHE A 204 -4.74 3.49 -20.97
CA PHE A 204 -3.52 3.70 -20.18
C PHE A 204 -3.78 4.50 -18.90
N SER A 205 -4.89 5.25 -18.82
CA SER A 205 -5.28 6.02 -17.64
C SER A 205 -6.12 5.24 -16.61
N LYS A 206 -6.59 4.00 -16.92
CA LYS A 206 -7.50 3.25 -16.04
C LYS A 206 -6.97 3.00 -14.63
N GLY A 207 -5.65 2.92 -14.44
CA GLY A 207 -5.01 2.76 -13.12
C GLY A 207 -5.03 4.02 -12.23
N GLY A 208 -5.30 5.20 -12.81
CA GLY A 208 -5.31 6.50 -12.13
C GLY A 208 -6.69 6.93 -11.59
N SER A 209 -7.72 6.09 -11.67
CA SER A 209 -9.09 6.46 -11.31
C SER A 209 -9.25 6.82 -9.83
N LYS A 210 -9.93 7.95 -9.54
CA LYS A 210 -10.27 8.40 -8.17
C LYS A 210 -10.92 7.31 -7.32
N ARG A 211 -11.77 6.47 -7.93
CA ARG A 211 -12.42 5.35 -7.23
C ARG A 211 -11.39 4.36 -6.65
N ILE A 212 -10.40 3.98 -7.45
CA ILE A 212 -9.37 3.02 -7.05
C ILE A 212 -8.47 3.63 -5.96
N TRP A 213 -8.13 4.91 -6.07
CA TRP A 213 -7.36 5.62 -5.05
C TRP A 213 -8.12 5.76 -3.73
N ASN A 214 -9.43 6.01 -3.77
CA ASN A 214 -10.26 6.04 -2.55
C ASN A 214 -10.28 4.68 -1.84
N GLU A 215 -10.40 3.58 -2.61
CA GLU A 215 -10.30 2.22 -2.07
C GLU A 215 -8.91 1.96 -1.47
N LEU A 216 -7.84 2.40 -2.12
CA LEU A 216 -6.48 2.32 -1.57
C LEU A 216 -6.37 3.03 -0.23
N TYR A 217 -6.79 4.29 -0.14
CA TYR A 217 -6.67 5.07 1.10
C TYR A 217 -7.50 4.46 2.24
N LYS A 218 -8.64 3.85 1.93
CA LYS A 218 -9.45 3.10 2.90
C LYS A 218 -8.72 1.86 3.43
N VAL A 219 -8.07 1.10 2.55
CA VAL A 219 -7.25 -0.06 2.92
C VAL A 219 -6.06 0.39 3.78
N LEU A 220 -5.35 1.44 3.35
CA LEU A 220 -4.24 2.01 4.10
C LEU A 220 -4.72 2.43 5.48
N ASP A 221 -5.83 3.17 5.59
CA ASP A 221 -6.38 3.65 6.86
C ASP A 221 -6.73 2.50 7.81
N SER A 222 -7.43 1.50 7.29
CA SER A 222 -7.93 0.36 8.07
C SER A 222 -6.86 -0.68 8.42
N SER A 223 -5.67 -0.59 7.82
CA SER A 223 -4.56 -1.53 8.05
C SER A 223 -3.59 -1.03 9.12
N ASP A 224 -3.11 -1.96 9.96
CA ASP A 224 -2.00 -1.74 10.89
C ASP A 224 -0.65 -2.07 10.22
N VAL A 225 -0.64 -3.09 9.37
CA VAL A 225 0.51 -3.55 8.58
C VAL A 225 0.16 -3.48 7.10
N VAL A 226 1.05 -2.92 6.30
CA VAL A 226 0.92 -2.78 4.84
C VAL A 226 1.99 -3.64 4.17
N LEU A 227 1.55 -4.64 3.41
CA LEU A 227 2.39 -5.45 2.54
C LEU A 227 2.38 -4.83 1.14
N HIS A 228 3.53 -4.36 0.68
CA HIS A 228 3.70 -3.86 -0.68
C HIS A 228 4.28 -4.98 -1.54
N ILE A 229 3.43 -5.47 -2.45
CA ILE A 229 3.72 -6.62 -3.29
C ILE A 229 4.31 -6.13 -4.61
N LEU A 230 5.48 -6.66 -4.93
CA LEU A 230 6.31 -6.31 -6.08
C LEU A 230 6.47 -7.53 -6.99
N ASP A 231 6.60 -7.31 -8.30
CA ASP A 231 6.92 -8.38 -9.26
C ASP A 231 8.45 -8.59 -9.31
N ALA A 232 8.92 -9.81 -9.09
CA ALA A 232 10.36 -10.11 -9.05
C ALA A 232 11.09 -9.87 -10.39
N ARG A 233 10.37 -9.81 -11.52
CA ARG A 233 10.96 -9.52 -12.84
C ARG A 233 11.38 -8.06 -12.99
N ASP A 234 10.61 -7.14 -12.44
CA ASP A 234 10.90 -5.70 -12.40
C ASP A 234 10.34 -5.06 -11.11
N PRO A 235 11.07 -5.19 -9.99
CA PRO A 235 10.58 -4.71 -8.71
C PRO A 235 10.69 -3.19 -8.58
N LEU A 236 11.52 -2.50 -9.39
CA LEU A 236 11.61 -1.04 -9.34
C LEU A 236 10.48 -0.39 -10.14
N GLY A 237 10.12 -0.93 -11.31
CA GLY A 237 8.98 -0.44 -12.09
C GLY A 237 7.63 -0.71 -11.42
N THR A 238 7.50 -1.80 -10.67
CA THR A 238 6.27 -2.14 -9.92
C THR A 238 6.20 -1.52 -8.51
N ARG A 239 7.16 -0.65 -8.14
CA ARG A 239 7.21 -0.02 -6.83
C ARG A 239 6.52 1.34 -6.79
N CYS A 240 5.53 1.48 -5.90
CA CYS A 240 4.78 2.71 -5.70
C CYS A 240 5.45 3.67 -4.70
N ARG A 241 6.45 4.46 -5.14
CA ARG A 241 7.16 5.43 -4.26
C ARG A 241 6.26 6.50 -3.65
N SER A 242 5.18 6.90 -4.34
CA SER A 242 4.22 7.89 -3.84
C SER A 242 3.54 7.43 -2.55
N VAL A 243 3.09 6.18 -2.51
CA VAL A 243 2.44 5.58 -1.33
C VAL A 243 3.42 5.43 -0.17
N GLU A 244 4.68 5.09 -0.47
CA GLU A 244 5.72 4.98 0.57
C GLU A 244 6.03 6.34 1.21
N LYS A 245 6.14 7.39 0.39
CA LYS A 245 6.31 8.77 0.87
C LYS A 245 5.11 9.21 1.72
N TYR A 246 3.89 8.91 1.27
CA TYR A 246 2.66 9.20 2.01
C TYR A 246 2.65 8.48 3.37
N LEU A 247 2.94 7.18 3.42
CA LEU A 247 2.99 6.43 4.68
C LEU A 247 4.06 6.97 5.63
N LYS A 248 5.23 7.38 5.13
CA LYS A 248 6.30 7.96 5.95
C LYS A 248 5.91 9.32 6.53
N ALA A 249 5.16 10.13 5.79
CA ALA A 249 4.76 11.48 6.20
C ALA A 249 3.53 11.46 7.13
N GLU A 250 2.46 10.79 6.72
CA GLU A 250 1.13 10.86 7.36
C GLU A 250 0.91 9.74 8.38
N ALA A 251 1.43 8.53 8.13
CA ALA A 251 1.14 7.35 8.92
C ALA A 251 2.38 6.55 9.37
N PRO A 252 3.33 7.16 10.11
CA PRO A 252 4.58 6.51 10.52
C PRO A 252 4.39 5.33 11.50
N HIS A 253 3.21 5.21 12.11
CA HIS A 253 2.86 4.11 13.01
C HIS A 253 2.51 2.81 12.26
N LYS A 254 2.34 2.86 10.93
CA LYS A 254 2.01 1.70 10.09
C LYS A 254 3.28 1.00 9.62
N HIS A 255 3.25 -0.33 9.66
CA HIS A 255 4.39 -1.16 9.30
C HIS A 255 4.39 -1.40 7.79
N LEU A 256 5.42 -0.98 7.07
CA LEU A 256 5.55 -1.21 5.62
C LEU A 256 6.58 -2.31 5.34
N ILE A 257 6.18 -3.35 4.62
CA ILE A 257 6.99 -4.54 4.32
C ILE A 257 6.92 -4.85 2.83
N PHE A 258 8.03 -5.24 2.22
CA PHE A 258 8.08 -5.63 0.81
C PHE A 258 7.93 -7.15 0.65
N VAL A 259 7.14 -7.54 -0.34
CA VAL A 259 6.98 -8.94 -0.74
C VAL A 259 7.27 -9.05 -2.23
N LEU A 260 8.42 -9.61 -2.58
CA LEU A 260 8.77 -9.96 -3.95
C LEU A 260 8.04 -11.24 -4.33
N ASN A 261 7.06 -11.13 -5.21
CA ASN A 261 6.29 -12.26 -5.71
C ASN A 261 6.74 -12.66 -7.12
N LYS A 262 6.33 -13.85 -7.58
CA LYS A 262 6.73 -14.47 -8.85
C LYS A 262 8.21 -14.80 -8.94
N CYS A 263 8.81 -15.21 -7.81
CA CYS A 263 10.21 -15.62 -7.76
C CYS A 263 10.51 -16.88 -8.60
N ASP A 264 9.50 -17.62 -9.05
CA ASP A 264 9.58 -18.74 -9.98
C ASP A 264 9.94 -18.34 -11.42
N LEU A 265 9.62 -17.10 -11.81
CA LEU A 265 9.90 -16.60 -13.17
C LEU A 265 11.34 -16.09 -13.35
N VAL A 266 12.09 -15.98 -12.26
CA VAL A 266 13.44 -15.42 -12.26
C VAL A 266 14.45 -16.40 -11.66
N PRO A 267 15.73 -16.38 -12.07
CA PRO A 267 16.75 -17.19 -11.43
C PRO A 267 16.91 -16.87 -9.94
N SER A 268 17.20 -17.89 -9.12
CA SER A 268 17.36 -17.74 -7.66
C SER A 268 18.42 -16.72 -7.26
N SER A 269 19.50 -16.59 -8.04
CA SER A 269 20.56 -15.59 -7.81
C SER A 269 20.05 -14.16 -7.93
N VAL A 270 19.16 -13.90 -8.90
CA VAL A 270 18.55 -12.59 -9.14
C VAL A 270 17.55 -12.25 -8.04
N ALA A 271 16.70 -13.22 -7.65
CA ALA A 271 15.78 -13.04 -6.53
C ALA A 271 16.53 -12.71 -5.23
N ALA A 272 17.61 -13.43 -4.93
CA ALA A 272 18.45 -13.17 -3.77
C ALA A 272 19.12 -11.78 -3.81
N ALA A 273 19.60 -11.36 -4.99
CA ALA A 273 20.18 -10.02 -5.16
C ALA A 273 19.15 -8.91 -4.90
N TRP A 274 17.92 -9.05 -5.42
CA TRP A 274 16.84 -8.09 -5.17
C TRP A 274 16.42 -8.05 -3.71
N VAL A 275 16.28 -9.20 -3.04
CA VAL A 275 15.98 -9.24 -1.60
C VAL A 275 17.07 -8.50 -0.82
N ARG A 276 18.36 -8.73 -1.11
CA ARG A 276 19.48 -8.06 -0.44
C ARG A 276 19.44 -6.54 -0.62
N LYS A 277 19.15 -6.07 -1.84
CA LYS A 277 19.07 -4.64 -2.14
C LYS A 277 17.89 -3.98 -1.42
N LEU A 278 16.69 -4.57 -1.52
CA LEU A 278 15.48 -4.01 -0.93
C LEU A 278 15.48 -4.08 0.60
N SER A 279 16.11 -5.11 1.18
CA SER A 279 16.27 -5.27 2.63
C SER A 279 17.06 -4.15 3.31
N LYS A 280 17.88 -3.39 2.55
CA LYS A 280 18.54 -2.19 3.07
C LYS A 280 17.53 -1.09 3.45
N GLU A 281 16.39 -1.02 2.77
CA GLU A 281 15.40 0.03 2.96
C GLU A 281 14.20 -0.42 3.79
N ARG A 282 13.71 -1.64 3.57
CA ARG A 282 12.54 -2.21 4.25
C ARG A 282 12.68 -3.73 4.33
N PRO A 283 12.13 -4.40 5.36
CA PRO A 283 12.08 -5.85 5.40
C PRO A 283 11.44 -6.40 4.12
N CYS A 284 12.16 -7.28 3.43
CA CYS A 284 11.75 -7.83 2.13
C CYS A 284 11.70 -9.35 2.19
N LEU A 285 10.59 -9.94 1.76
CA LEU A 285 10.40 -11.39 1.65
C LEU A 285 10.27 -11.82 0.19
N ALA A 286 10.92 -12.92 -0.18
CA ALA A 286 10.67 -13.59 -1.45
C ALA A 286 9.49 -14.56 -1.31
N PHE A 287 8.64 -14.61 -2.33
CA PHE A 287 7.39 -15.36 -2.31
C PHE A 287 7.07 -15.97 -3.69
N HIS A 288 6.50 -17.17 -3.67
CA HIS A 288 5.85 -17.75 -4.84
C HIS A 288 4.44 -18.19 -4.44
N ALA A 289 3.46 -17.55 -5.08
CA ALA A 289 2.05 -17.75 -4.79
C ALA A 289 1.47 -18.92 -5.60
N SER A 290 1.33 -20.06 -4.93
CA SER A 290 0.54 -21.21 -5.40
C SER A 290 -0.26 -21.81 -4.24
N ILE A 291 -1.38 -22.48 -4.51
CA ILE A 291 -2.19 -23.14 -3.46
C ILE A 291 -1.52 -24.45 -3.02
N THR A 292 -0.89 -25.14 -3.97
CA THR A 292 -0.27 -26.46 -3.78
C THR A 292 1.20 -26.33 -3.41
N ASN A 293 2.01 -25.73 -4.27
CA ASN A 293 3.46 -25.61 -4.09
C ASN A 293 3.87 -24.14 -3.87
N SER A 294 3.75 -23.66 -2.64
CA SER A 294 4.08 -22.27 -2.29
C SER A 294 5.49 -22.13 -1.71
N PHE A 295 6.18 -21.04 -2.04
CA PHE A 295 7.43 -20.64 -1.38
C PHE A 295 7.21 -19.38 -0.52
N GLY A 296 7.88 -19.28 0.63
CA GLY A 296 7.81 -18.11 1.52
C GLY A 296 6.58 -18.02 2.43
N LYS A 297 5.61 -18.94 2.31
CA LYS A 297 4.38 -18.99 3.13
C LYS A 297 4.66 -19.02 4.64
N GLY A 298 5.54 -19.93 5.09
CA GLY A 298 5.87 -20.06 6.52
C GLY A 298 6.53 -18.81 7.08
N SER A 299 7.43 -18.20 6.29
CA SER A 299 8.13 -16.96 6.67
C SER A 299 7.16 -15.79 6.82
N LEU A 300 6.25 -15.59 5.85
CA LEU A 300 5.25 -14.53 5.94
C LEU A 300 4.28 -14.74 7.11
N ILE A 301 3.83 -15.98 7.36
CA ILE A 301 2.97 -16.28 8.53
C ILE A 301 3.72 -16.02 9.84
N SER A 302 4.99 -16.41 9.94
CA SER A 302 5.83 -16.15 11.11
C SER A 302 5.95 -14.65 11.38
N LEU A 303 6.22 -13.87 10.34
CA LEU A 303 6.32 -12.41 10.41
C LEU A 303 5.00 -11.77 10.88
N LEU A 304 3.87 -12.16 10.28
CA LEU A 304 2.55 -11.65 10.69
C LEU A 304 2.20 -12.04 12.14
N ARG A 305 2.62 -13.22 12.61
CA ARG A 305 2.47 -13.62 14.02
C ARG A 305 3.33 -12.77 14.95
N GLN A 306 4.54 -12.39 14.56
CA GLN A 306 5.37 -11.48 15.35
C GLN A 306 4.68 -10.12 15.54
N PHE A 307 4.12 -9.55 14.46
CA PHE A 307 3.30 -8.32 14.57
C PHE A 307 2.04 -8.54 15.42
N SER A 308 1.39 -9.70 15.30
CA SER A 308 0.25 -10.10 16.15
C SER A 308 0.58 -10.09 17.64
N THR A 309 1.76 -10.58 18.01
CA THR A 309 2.26 -10.56 19.40
C THR A 309 2.62 -9.15 19.84
N LEU A 310 3.24 -8.37 18.94
CA LEU A 310 3.68 -7.01 19.20
C LEU A 310 2.54 -6.07 19.59
N HIS A 311 1.40 -6.18 18.89
CA HIS A 311 0.20 -5.39 19.19
C HIS A 311 -0.80 -6.09 20.13
N ALA A 312 -0.42 -7.21 20.76
CA ALA A 312 -1.35 -7.99 21.59
C ALA A 312 -1.89 -7.23 22.81
N LYS A 313 -1.14 -6.26 23.32
CA LYS A 313 -1.57 -5.44 24.48
C LYS A 313 -2.59 -4.37 24.10
N ASP A 314 -2.45 -3.78 22.91
CA ASP A 314 -3.21 -2.60 22.51
C ASP A 314 -4.38 -2.93 21.56
N ARG A 315 -4.31 -4.06 20.82
CA ARG A 315 -5.31 -4.46 19.82
C ARG A 315 -5.72 -5.93 19.96
N LYS A 316 -7.02 -6.20 19.82
CA LYS A 316 -7.56 -7.58 19.82
C LYS A 316 -7.18 -8.34 18.55
N GLU A 317 -7.31 -7.67 17.41
CA GLU A 317 -7.00 -8.18 16.07
C GLU A 317 -6.16 -7.17 15.30
N ILE A 318 -5.42 -7.65 14.31
CA ILE A 318 -4.59 -6.86 13.40
C ILE A 318 -5.13 -7.01 11.99
N SER A 319 -5.17 -5.88 11.28
CA SER A 319 -5.51 -5.85 9.86
C SER A 319 -4.26 -5.64 9.01
N VAL A 320 -4.08 -6.48 8.00
CA VAL A 320 -2.94 -6.48 7.08
C VAL A 320 -3.43 -6.14 5.68
N GLY A 321 -3.08 -4.96 5.17
CA GLY A 321 -3.43 -4.51 3.82
C GLY A 321 -2.42 -4.95 2.78
N MET A 322 -2.89 -5.41 1.62
CA MET A 322 -2.03 -5.74 0.47
C MET A 322 -2.12 -4.64 -0.60
N ILE A 323 -1.01 -3.99 -0.91
CA ILE A 323 -0.92 -2.93 -1.92
C ILE A 323 0.07 -3.32 -3.02
N GLY A 324 -0.07 -2.71 -4.20
CA GLY A 324 0.85 -2.90 -5.32
C GLY A 324 0.15 -2.82 -6.68
N TYR A 325 0.95 -2.92 -7.74
CA TYR A 325 0.47 -2.85 -9.12
C TYR A 325 -0.60 -3.92 -9.45
N PRO A 326 -1.42 -3.73 -10.50
CA PRO A 326 -2.21 -4.82 -11.07
C PRO A 326 -1.33 -6.03 -11.42
N ASN A 327 -1.90 -7.24 -11.41
CA ASN A 327 -1.23 -8.48 -11.83
C ASN A 327 0.06 -8.89 -11.08
N VAL A 328 0.48 -8.20 -10.01
CA VAL A 328 1.60 -8.62 -9.15
C VAL A 328 1.29 -9.86 -8.31
N GLY A 329 0.02 -10.25 -8.19
CA GLY A 329 -0.42 -11.46 -7.48
C GLY A 329 -0.91 -11.27 -6.05
N LYS A 330 -1.51 -10.11 -5.74
CA LYS A 330 -2.09 -9.78 -4.40
C LYS A 330 -3.10 -10.82 -3.93
N SER A 331 -4.16 -11.02 -4.70
CA SER A 331 -5.22 -11.99 -4.43
C SER A 331 -4.70 -13.44 -4.44
N SER A 332 -3.68 -13.75 -5.24
CA SER A 332 -3.02 -15.06 -5.25
C SER A 332 -2.28 -15.36 -3.94
N ILE A 333 -1.57 -14.37 -3.38
CA ILE A 333 -0.89 -14.52 -2.08
C ILE A 333 -1.92 -14.81 -0.97
N ILE A 334 -3.08 -14.14 -0.98
CA ILE A 334 -4.15 -14.41 -0.02
C ILE A 334 -4.64 -15.85 -0.13
N ASN A 335 -4.89 -16.33 -1.35
CA ASN A 335 -5.34 -17.70 -1.61
C ASN A 335 -4.30 -18.73 -1.14
N THR A 336 -3.02 -18.46 -1.36
CA THR A 336 -1.91 -19.29 -0.85
C THR A 336 -1.86 -19.33 0.67
N LEU A 337 -2.00 -18.17 1.34
CA LEU A 337 -2.04 -18.10 2.80
C LEU A 337 -3.23 -18.88 3.36
N ARG A 338 -4.41 -18.78 2.72
CA ARG A 338 -5.62 -19.52 3.09
C ARG A 338 -5.62 -20.99 2.67
N LYS A 339 -4.72 -21.42 1.78
CA LYS A 339 -4.67 -22.76 1.15
C LYS A 339 -5.98 -23.14 0.43
N LYS A 340 -6.76 -22.13 -0.01
CA LYS A 340 -8.00 -22.31 -0.77
C LYS A 340 -8.29 -21.07 -1.62
N LYS A 341 -9.07 -21.23 -2.68
CA LYS A 341 -9.51 -20.11 -3.53
C LYS A 341 -10.59 -19.30 -2.79
N VAL A 342 -10.21 -18.14 -2.25
CA VAL A 342 -11.10 -17.18 -1.56
C VAL A 342 -11.34 -15.96 -2.44
N CYS A 343 -10.28 -15.42 -3.02
CA CYS A 343 -10.34 -14.29 -3.94
C CYS A 343 -10.42 -14.78 -5.38
N ALA A 344 -11.16 -14.07 -6.23
CA ALA A 344 -11.10 -14.25 -7.67
C ALA A 344 -9.69 -13.86 -8.18
N VAL A 345 -9.16 -14.67 -9.10
CA VAL A 345 -7.83 -14.46 -9.69
C VAL A 345 -7.95 -14.77 -11.17
N ALA A 346 -7.45 -13.86 -12.00
CA ALA A 346 -7.34 -13.99 -13.44
C ALA A 346 -5.99 -13.42 -13.90
N PRO A 347 -5.45 -13.85 -15.05
CA PRO A 347 -4.25 -13.26 -15.65
C PRO A 347 -4.52 -11.87 -16.27
N ILE A 348 -5.78 -11.41 -16.24
CA ILE A 348 -6.23 -10.14 -16.79
C ILE A 348 -6.23 -9.08 -15.68
N PRO A 349 -5.74 -7.86 -15.94
CA PRO A 349 -5.79 -6.81 -14.94
C PRO A 349 -7.23 -6.36 -14.63
N GLY A 350 -7.42 -5.89 -13.39
CA GLY A 350 -8.69 -5.34 -12.92
C GLY A 350 -9.73 -6.38 -12.48
N GLU A 351 -9.29 -7.60 -12.17
CA GLU A 351 -10.17 -8.64 -11.58
C GLU A 351 -10.72 -8.20 -10.22
N THR A 352 -9.84 -7.81 -9.31
CA THR A 352 -10.21 -7.23 -8.01
C THR A 352 -10.59 -5.75 -8.18
N LYS A 353 -11.87 -5.43 -8.01
CA LYS A 353 -12.41 -4.06 -8.18
C LYS A 353 -12.65 -3.32 -6.87
N VAL A 354 -12.96 -4.04 -5.81
CA VAL A 354 -13.36 -3.52 -4.49
C VAL A 354 -12.57 -4.24 -3.42
N TRP A 355 -12.23 -3.53 -2.34
CA TRP A 355 -11.55 -4.13 -1.20
C TRP A 355 -12.41 -5.20 -0.49
N GLN A 356 -11.77 -6.19 0.13
CA GLN A 356 -12.47 -7.25 0.87
C GLN A 356 -11.68 -7.73 2.08
N TYR A 357 -12.40 -8.04 3.16
CA TYR A 357 -11.82 -8.56 4.40
C TYR A 357 -11.81 -10.09 4.42
N ILE A 358 -10.65 -10.66 4.72
CA ILE A 358 -10.43 -12.11 4.73
C ILE A 358 -9.71 -12.49 6.03
N SER A 359 -10.41 -13.17 6.92
CA SER A 359 -9.80 -13.67 8.16
C SER A 359 -8.84 -14.83 7.86
N LEU A 360 -7.56 -14.70 8.22
CA LEU A 360 -6.56 -15.77 8.13
C LEU A 360 -6.54 -16.60 9.42
N MET A 361 -6.49 -15.91 10.56
CA MET A 361 -6.55 -16.46 11.92
C MET A 361 -7.51 -15.60 12.75
N LYS A 362 -7.92 -16.07 13.93
CA LYS A 362 -8.83 -15.31 14.83
C LYS A 362 -8.34 -13.88 15.15
N ARG A 363 -7.04 -13.61 15.08
CA ARG A 363 -6.43 -12.31 15.38
C ARG A 363 -5.86 -11.57 14.16
N ILE A 364 -5.87 -12.18 12.98
CA ILE A 364 -5.21 -11.61 11.78
C ILE A 364 -6.21 -11.61 10.63
N ASN A 365 -6.55 -10.42 10.17
CA ASN A 365 -7.38 -10.18 9.01
C ASN A 365 -6.54 -9.63 7.87
N LEU A 366 -6.73 -10.16 6.67
CA LEU A 366 -6.11 -9.69 5.44
C LEU A 366 -7.11 -8.81 4.69
N ILE A 367 -6.62 -7.76 4.05
CA ILE A 367 -7.41 -6.87 3.20
C ILE A 367 -6.83 -6.93 1.79
N ASP A 368 -7.64 -7.39 0.83
CA ASP A 368 -7.30 -7.32 -0.59
C ASP A 368 -7.66 -5.94 -1.14
N CYS A 369 -6.85 -5.39 -2.04
CA CYS A 369 -7.03 -4.08 -2.63
C CYS A 369 -6.95 -4.19 -4.17
N PRO A 370 -7.71 -3.39 -4.93
CA PRO A 370 -7.45 -3.23 -6.36
C PRO A 370 -6.00 -2.80 -6.63
N GLY A 371 -5.49 -3.13 -7.82
CA GLY A 371 -4.16 -2.68 -8.24
C GLY A 371 -4.12 -1.19 -8.53
N ILE A 372 -3.04 -0.53 -8.11
CA ILE A 372 -2.85 0.91 -8.27
C ILE A 372 -1.70 1.19 -9.25
N VAL A 373 -1.83 2.28 -10.00
CA VAL A 373 -0.76 2.80 -10.84
C VAL A 373 -0.60 4.29 -10.53
N PRO A 374 0.50 4.68 -9.86
CA PRO A 374 0.84 6.09 -9.68
C PRO A 374 0.99 6.78 -11.04
N PRO A 375 0.35 7.93 -11.27
CA PRO A 375 0.60 8.73 -12.46
C PRO A 375 2.01 9.34 -12.33
N ASN A 376 3.02 8.68 -12.89
CA ASN A 376 4.35 9.25 -13.04
C ASN A 376 4.49 9.78 -14.46
N MET A 377 5.01 11.01 -14.60
CA MET A 377 5.23 11.62 -15.92
C MET A 377 6.33 10.94 -16.73
N ASN A 378 7.19 10.14 -16.06
CA ASN A 378 8.29 9.44 -16.71
C ASN A 378 7.91 8.04 -17.22
N ASP A 379 6.72 7.54 -16.89
CA ASP A 379 6.29 6.20 -17.32
C ASP A 379 5.75 6.30 -18.75
N THR A 380 6.37 5.57 -19.68
CA THR A 380 5.90 5.48 -21.07
C THR A 380 4.72 4.51 -21.18
N PRO A 381 3.87 4.63 -22.23
CA PRO A 381 2.79 3.67 -22.49
C PRO A 381 3.31 2.23 -22.64
N GLU A 382 4.49 2.07 -23.23
CA GLU A 382 5.18 0.79 -23.37
C GLU A 382 5.46 0.15 -22.00
N ASP A 383 6.00 0.93 -21.04
CA ASP A 383 6.28 0.44 -19.70
C ASP A 383 5.00 0.07 -18.94
N ILE A 384 3.93 0.86 -19.08
CA ILE A 384 2.63 0.56 -18.45
C ILE A 384 2.06 -0.75 -19.00
N LEU A 385 2.19 -0.98 -20.31
CA LEU A 385 1.75 -2.21 -20.97
C LEU A 385 2.57 -3.43 -20.54
N LEU A 386 3.91 -3.33 -20.56
CA LEU A 386 4.82 -4.42 -20.18
C LEU A 386 4.75 -4.79 -18.69
N ARG A 387 4.31 -3.87 -17.82
CA ARG A 387 4.02 -4.15 -16.40
C ARG A 387 2.67 -4.86 -16.20
N GLY A 388 1.86 -5.02 -17.24
CA GLY A 388 0.60 -5.77 -17.21
C GLY A 388 -0.55 -5.03 -16.53
N VAL A 389 -0.58 -3.69 -16.64
CA VAL A 389 -1.65 -2.83 -16.12
C VAL A 389 -2.88 -2.85 -17.04
N VAL A 390 -2.64 -2.88 -18.34
CA VAL A 390 -3.64 -2.68 -19.39
C VAL A 390 -4.12 -4.01 -19.96
N ARG A 391 -5.38 -4.05 -20.38
CA ARG A 391 -5.94 -5.14 -21.18
C ARG A 391 -5.56 -4.92 -22.64
N ILE A 392 -4.76 -5.81 -23.19
CA ILE A 392 -4.14 -5.72 -24.53
C ILE A 392 -5.21 -5.77 -25.63
N GLU A 393 -6.36 -6.38 -25.35
CA GLU A 393 -7.47 -6.49 -26.29
C GLU A 393 -7.97 -5.12 -26.76
N ASN A 394 -7.90 -4.12 -25.88
CA ASN A 394 -8.39 -2.75 -26.12
C ASN A 394 -7.31 -1.78 -26.63
N VAL A 395 -6.10 -2.27 -26.89
CA VAL A 395 -5.03 -1.47 -27.50
C VAL A 395 -5.19 -1.55 -29.03
N GLU A 396 -5.11 -0.42 -29.72
CA GLU A 396 -5.34 -0.32 -31.17
C GLU A 396 -4.22 -0.99 -31.97
N HIS A 397 -2.96 -0.59 -31.70
CA HIS A 397 -1.76 -1.10 -32.41
C HIS A 397 -0.77 -1.81 -31.48
N PRO A 398 -1.07 -3.05 -31.03
CA PRO A 398 -0.15 -3.91 -30.27
C PRO A 398 1.20 -4.15 -30.93
N SER A 399 1.26 -4.16 -32.27
CA SER A 399 2.48 -4.39 -33.07
C SER A 399 3.63 -3.44 -32.69
N HIS A 400 3.33 -2.17 -32.39
CA HIS A 400 4.32 -1.15 -32.05
C HIS A 400 5.05 -1.38 -30.72
N TYR A 401 4.49 -2.21 -29.82
CA TYR A 401 5.08 -2.48 -28.50
C TYR A 401 6.05 -3.67 -28.50
N ILE A 402 6.12 -4.43 -29.60
CA ILE A 402 6.98 -5.60 -29.72
C ILE A 402 8.48 -5.25 -29.70
N PRO A 403 8.97 -4.17 -30.31
CA PRO A 403 10.38 -3.75 -30.18
C PRO A 403 10.80 -3.54 -28.71
N ALA A 404 9.96 -2.87 -27.92
CA ALA A 404 10.21 -2.65 -26.49
C ALA A 404 10.20 -3.96 -25.69
N LEU A 405 9.38 -4.93 -26.08
CA LEU A 405 9.40 -6.28 -25.51
C LEU A 405 10.70 -7.01 -25.87
N MET A 406 11.10 -6.97 -27.15
CA MET A 406 12.31 -7.62 -27.64
C MET A 406 13.58 -7.05 -27.00
N SER A 407 13.61 -5.76 -26.64
CA SER A 407 14.75 -5.19 -25.92
C SER A 407 14.93 -5.75 -24.50
N LYS A 408 13.84 -6.19 -23.85
CA LYS A 408 13.88 -6.79 -22.49
C LYS A 408 14.13 -8.30 -22.51
N VAL A 409 13.86 -8.99 -23.62
CA VAL A 409 13.98 -10.44 -23.74
C VAL A 409 15.24 -10.80 -24.55
N LYS A 410 16.01 -11.77 -24.07
CA LYS A 410 17.15 -12.29 -24.85
C LYS A 410 16.64 -13.12 -26.03
N LYS A 411 17.19 -12.90 -27.24
CA LYS A 411 16.81 -13.59 -28.49
C LYS A 411 16.69 -15.11 -28.35
N HIS A 412 17.66 -15.76 -27.68
CA HIS A 412 17.65 -17.21 -27.46
C HIS A 412 16.42 -17.75 -26.71
N HIS A 413 15.82 -16.97 -25.81
CA HIS A 413 14.61 -17.37 -25.10
C HIS A 413 13.40 -17.34 -26.04
N MET A 414 13.31 -16.34 -26.92
CA MET A 414 12.24 -16.26 -27.91
C MET A 414 12.34 -17.37 -28.97
N GLU A 415 13.55 -17.67 -29.44
CA GLU A 415 13.82 -18.79 -30.37
C GLU A 415 13.36 -20.12 -29.78
N ARG A 416 13.62 -20.34 -28.49
CA ARG A 416 13.21 -21.54 -27.78
C ARG A 416 11.71 -21.62 -27.51
N THR A 417 11.06 -20.50 -27.19
CA THR A 417 9.63 -20.50 -26.86
C THR A 417 8.77 -20.70 -28.12
N TYR A 418 9.19 -20.15 -29.26
CA TYR A 418 8.43 -20.19 -30.51
C TYR A 418 8.99 -21.14 -31.55
N ASP A 419 10.12 -21.81 -31.32
CA ASP A 419 10.87 -22.65 -32.27
C ASP A 419 10.97 -22.00 -33.67
N LEU A 420 11.39 -20.74 -33.68
CA LEU A 420 11.69 -19.97 -34.90
C LEU A 420 13.20 -19.69 -34.91
N ARG A 421 13.76 -19.35 -36.06
CA ARG A 421 15.17 -18.88 -36.18
C ARG A 421 15.28 -17.77 -37.23
N GLY A 422 16.32 -16.94 -37.10
CA GLY A 422 16.78 -16.09 -38.20
C GLY A 422 15.93 -14.86 -38.52
N TRP A 423 15.22 -14.29 -37.54
CA TRP A 423 14.60 -12.96 -37.72
C TRP A 423 15.55 -11.85 -37.27
N GLU A 424 15.44 -10.69 -37.92
CA GLU A 424 16.17 -9.46 -37.59
C GLU A 424 15.20 -8.40 -37.08
N ASP A 425 14.11 -8.16 -37.82
CA ASP A 425 13.08 -7.20 -37.43
C ASP A 425 11.91 -7.85 -36.67
N TYR A 426 11.21 -7.01 -35.90
CA TYR A 426 10.01 -7.42 -35.20
C TYR A 426 8.86 -7.77 -36.16
N MET A 427 8.76 -7.10 -37.31
CA MET A 427 7.74 -7.40 -38.31
C MET A 427 7.96 -8.77 -38.95
N THR A 428 9.18 -9.06 -39.41
CA THR A 428 9.52 -10.39 -39.96
C THR A 428 9.30 -11.49 -38.93
N PHE A 429 9.60 -11.24 -37.65
CA PHE A 429 9.27 -12.17 -36.57
C PHE A 429 7.77 -12.45 -36.46
N LEU A 430 6.92 -11.41 -36.46
CA LEU A 430 5.47 -11.56 -36.36
C LEU A 430 4.88 -12.29 -37.58
N GLU A 431 5.36 -12.00 -38.79
CA GLU A 431 4.93 -12.68 -40.01
C GLU A 431 5.31 -14.16 -40.03
N LEU A 432 6.55 -14.49 -39.66
CA LEU A 432 7.01 -15.88 -39.56
C LEU A 432 6.20 -16.66 -38.51
N LEU A 433 5.91 -16.02 -37.37
CA LEU A 433 5.09 -16.61 -36.32
C LEU A 433 3.63 -16.79 -36.76
N ALA A 434 3.07 -15.83 -37.49
CA ALA A 434 1.73 -15.92 -38.06
C ALA A 434 1.60 -17.09 -39.04
N ARG A 435 2.57 -17.22 -39.97
CA ARG A 435 2.63 -18.31 -40.95
C ARG A 435 2.79 -19.67 -40.27
N LYS A 436 3.66 -19.76 -39.25
CA LYS A 436 3.86 -20.99 -38.49
C LYS A 436 2.60 -21.43 -37.74
N ASN A 437 1.89 -20.49 -37.12
CA ASN A 437 0.67 -20.79 -36.37
C ASN A 437 -0.57 -20.95 -37.26
N GLY A 438 -0.45 -20.71 -38.57
CA GLY A 438 -1.58 -20.73 -39.50
C GLY A 438 -2.58 -19.59 -39.29
N ARG A 439 -2.17 -18.51 -38.62
CA ARG A 439 -3.05 -17.38 -38.31
C ARG A 439 -2.93 -16.32 -39.41
N LEU A 440 -3.67 -16.55 -40.48
CA LEU A 440 -3.71 -15.71 -41.67
C LEU A 440 -5.11 -15.12 -41.85
N LEU A 441 -5.17 -13.89 -42.34
CA LEU A 441 -6.40 -13.23 -42.79
C LEU A 441 -6.82 -13.78 -44.16
N LYS A 442 -8.04 -13.40 -44.58
CA LYS A 442 -8.56 -13.74 -45.90
C LYS A 442 -7.61 -13.17 -46.98
N GLY A 443 -7.15 -14.03 -47.88
CA GLY A 443 -6.16 -13.67 -48.90
C GLY A 443 -4.73 -14.12 -48.58
N GLY A 444 -4.51 -14.79 -47.43
CA GLY A 444 -3.19 -15.33 -47.07
C GLY A 444 -2.23 -14.31 -46.45
N GLU A 445 -2.74 -13.14 -46.08
CA GLU A 445 -1.99 -12.11 -45.37
C GLU A 445 -1.81 -12.49 -43.89
N PRO A 446 -0.61 -12.36 -43.30
CA PRO A 446 -0.39 -12.68 -41.89
C PRO A 446 -1.12 -11.71 -40.94
N ASP A 447 -1.80 -12.24 -39.92
CA ASP A 447 -2.45 -11.44 -38.87
C ASP A 447 -1.42 -10.92 -37.86
N VAL A 448 -0.74 -9.82 -38.21
CA VAL A 448 0.33 -9.21 -37.40
C VAL A 448 -0.20 -8.74 -36.04
N GLU A 449 -1.34 -8.05 -36.01
CA GLU A 449 -1.91 -7.50 -34.77
C GLU A 449 -2.40 -8.59 -33.82
N GLY A 450 -3.08 -9.61 -34.34
CA GLY A 450 -3.55 -10.73 -33.53
C GLY A 450 -2.41 -11.54 -32.93
N ILE A 451 -1.31 -11.75 -33.68
CA ILE A 451 -0.09 -12.40 -33.18
C ILE A 451 0.63 -11.50 -32.18
N ALA A 452 0.71 -10.19 -32.41
CA ALA A 452 1.30 -9.25 -31.45
C ALA A 452 0.56 -9.31 -30.10
N LYS A 453 -0.79 -9.30 -30.08
CA LYS A 453 -1.57 -9.49 -28.84
C LYS A 453 -1.20 -10.79 -28.13
N MET A 454 -1.07 -11.89 -28.87
CA MET A 454 -0.69 -13.19 -28.32
C MET A 454 0.71 -13.17 -27.71
N VAL A 455 1.71 -12.57 -28.38
CA VAL A 455 3.09 -12.48 -27.90
C VAL A 455 3.17 -11.64 -26.62
N VAL A 456 2.45 -10.52 -26.55
CA VAL A 456 2.41 -9.69 -25.33
C VAL A 456 1.74 -10.46 -24.18
N HIS A 457 0.65 -11.20 -24.43
CA HIS A 457 0.04 -12.05 -23.39
C HIS A 457 1.00 -13.13 -22.88
N ASP A 458 1.74 -13.79 -23.79
CA ASP A 458 2.74 -14.80 -23.43
C ASP A 458 3.88 -14.20 -22.57
N PHE A 459 4.30 -12.98 -22.88
CA PHE A 459 5.26 -12.21 -22.08
C PHE A 459 4.74 -11.88 -20.68
N LEU A 460 3.52 -11.35 -20.58
CA LEU A 460 2.93 -10.98 -19.28
C LEU A 460 2.69 -12.20 -18.38
N ARG A 461 2.22 -13.30 -18.95
CA ARG A 461 1.96 -14.58 -18.26
C ARG A 461 3.25 -15.30 -17.84
N GLY A 462 4.40 -14.89 -18.37
CA GLY A 462 5.70 -15.49 -18.04
C GLY A 462 6.04 -16.76 -18.82
N LYS A 463 5.38 -16.99 -19.97
CA LYS A 463 5.77 -18.08 -20.91
C LYS A 463 7.11 -17.77 -21.57
N ILE A 464 7.35 -16.49 -21.84
CA ILE A 464 8.66 -15.98 -22.27
C ILE A 464 9.44 -15.56 -21.01
N PRO A 465 10.56 -16.22 -20.68
CA PRO A 465 11.34 -15.89 -19.51
C PRO A 465 12.11 -14.58 -19.73
N TRP A 466 11.97 -13.64 -18.79
CA TRP A 466 12.68 -12.37 -18.78
C TRP A 466 12.81 -11.85 -17.36
N PHE A 467 13.84 -11.04 -17.11
CA PHE A 467 14.02 -10.36 -15.83
C PHE A 467 14.93 -9.15 -16.02
N THR A 468 14.72 -8.14 -15.19
CA THR A 468 15.62 -6.99 -15.08
C THR A 468 16.75 -7.35 -14.12
N PRO A 469 18.02 -7.22 -14.50
CA PRO A 469 19.12 -7.46 -13.59
C PRO A 469 19.04 -6.47 -12.43
N CYS A 470 19.33 -6.93 -11.22
CA CYS A 470 19.54 -6.02 -10.10
C CYS A 470 20.75 -5.15 -10.45
N PRO A 471 20.66 -3.81 -10.39
CA PRO A 471 21.83 -2.96 -10.56
C PRO A 471 22.90 -3.45 -9.59
N THR A 472 24.03 -3.89 -10.13
CA THR A 472 25.23 -4.17 -9.35
C THR A 472 25.53 -2.92 -8.54
N ALA A 473 25.89 -3.09 -7.27
CA ALA A 473 26.52 -2.00 -6.56
C ALA A 473 27.85 -1.78 -7.29
N SER A 474 27.88 -0.85 -8.24
CA SER A 474 29.10 -0.37 -8.86
C SER A 474 29.95 0.23 -7.75
N ASP A 475 31.05 -0.42 -7.40
CA ASP A 475 32.40 0.09 -7.10
C ASP A 475 32.53 1.54 -6.57
N ALA A 476 31.63 1.96 -5.69
CA ALA A 476 31.70 3.21 -4.93
C ALA A 476 31.59 2.97 -3.41
N ASP A 477 31.43 1.71 -2.99
CA ASP A 477 31.36 1.25 -1.59
C ASP A 477 32.36 0.09 -1.33
N THR A 478 33.53 0.08 -1.98
CA THR A 478 34.66 -0.79 -1.57
C THR A 478 35.41 -0.16 -0.40
N ASP A 479 34.71 0.01 0.72
CA ASP A 479 35.28 0.18 2.06
C ASP A 479 34.27 -0.33 3.10
N GLY A 480 33.79 -1.57 2.87
CA GLY A 480 32.89 -2.27 3.77
C GLY A 480 33.43 -3.65 4.06
N VAL A 481 34.04 -3.81 5.24
CA VAL A 481 34.48 -5.07 5.85
C VAL A 481 33.55 -6.23 5.47
N VAL A 482 34.12 -7.26 4.88
CA VAL A 482 33.46 -8.56 4.69
C VAL A 482 33.14 -9.10 6.08
N ILE A 483 31.89 -8.94 6.52
CA ILE A 483 31.40 -9.62 7.72
C ILE A 483 31.18 -11.08 7.33
N GLU A 484 32.15 -11.94 7.63
CA GLU A 484 32.05 -13.38 7.50
C GLU A 484 30.85 -13.91 8.33
N GLY A 485 30.02 -14.77 7.72
CA GLY A 485 28.88 -15.43 8.39
C GLY A 485 27.47 -15.16 7.84
N ARG A 486 27.33 -14.60 6.63
CA ARG A 486 26.01 -14.33 5.99
C ARG A 486 25.66 -15.23 4.79
N GLU A 487 26.06 -16.50 4.83
CA GLU A 487 25.54 -17.51 3.90
C GLU A 487 24.24 -18.13 4.42
N GLY A 488 23.16 -17.34 4.42
CA GLY A 488 21.81 -17.85 4.72
C GLY A 488 21.10 -18.28 3.43
N LYS A 489 20.61 -19.53 3.38
CA LYS A 489 19.70 -19.99 2.32
C LYS A 489 18.44 -19.11 2.27
N LEU A 490 17.91 -18.93 1.06
CA LEU A 490 16.71 -18.14 0.75
C LEU A 490 15.53 -18.55 1.66
N GLY A 491 15.08 -17.66 2.55
CA GLY A 491 13.84 -17.83 3.33
C GLY A 491 13.98 -17.97 4.84
N GLU A 492 15.19 -18.00 5.41
CA GLU A 492 15.37 -18.08 6.87
C GLU A 492 15.76 -16.73 7.48
N MET A 493 15.02 -16.30 8.51
CA MET A 493 15.45 -15.23 9.41
C MET A 493 16.35 -15.82 10.51
N PRO A 494 17.43 -15.14 10.93
CA PRO A 494 18.24 -15.60 12.04
C PRO A 494 17.47 -15.54 13.37
N LYS A 495 17.61 -16.58 14.19
CA LYS A 495 17.16 -16.57 15.59
C LYS A 495 17.99 -15.55 16.39
N LYS A 496 17.31 -14.89 17.32
CA LYS A 496 17.81 -13.91 18.29
C LYS A 496 19.19 -14.31 18.83
N ARG A 497 20.22 -13.44 18.67
CA ARG A 497 21.49 -13.59 19.40
C ARG A 497 21.22 -13.36 20.89
N LYS A 498 21.64 -14.30 21.73
CA LYS A 498 21.74 -14.14 23.19
C LYS A 498 22.85 -13.10 23.40
N ARG A 499 22.57 -12.10 24.23
CA ARG A 499 23.48 -11.00 24.54
C ARG A 499 24.47 -11.53 25.56
N ASP A 500 25.67 -11.89 25.11
CA ASP A 500 26.94 -11.93 25.86
C ASP A 500 28.03 -12.10 24.78
N ASP A 501 28.76 -11.01 24.52
CA ASP A 501 30.08 -10.93 23.87
C ASP A 501 30.25 -9.54 23.25
N ALA A 502 30.65 -8.59 24.09
CA ALA A 502 31.23 -7.33 23.67
C ALA A 502 32.09 -6.79 24.82
N GLN A 503 33.31 -7.32 24.97
CA GLN A 503 34.36 -6.64 25.72
C GLN A 503 35.74 -7.15 25.32
N GLN A 504 36.38 -6.46 24.37
CA GLN A 504 37.83 -6.36 24.31
C GLN A 504 38.19 -4.96 23.82
N ASP A 505 38.75 -4.15 24.73
CA ASP A 505 39.89 -3.30 24.44
C ASP A 505 40.84 -3.34 25.65
N THR A 506 42.12 -3.42 25.33
CA THR A 506 43.35 -3.81 26.08
C THR A 506 43.82 -2.83 27.19
N PRO A 507 45.05 -2.95 27.78
CA PRO A 507 45.59 -4.00 28.68
C PRO A 507 46.24 -3.40 29.98
N ALA A 508 46.30 -4.13 31.11
CA ALA A 508 47.27 -3.84 32.20
C ALA A 508 47.43 -4.97 33.24
N LEU A 509 48.64 -5.54 33.26
CA LEU A 509 49.50 -5.92 34.41
C LEU A 509 48.93 -6.51 35.71
N SER A 510 49.23 -7.81 35.90
CA SER A 510 49.75 -8.52 37.10
C SER A 510 49.36 -8.07 38.51
N ARG A 511 48.70 -8.97 39.27
CA ARG A 511 49.18 -9.54 40.56
C ARG A 511 48.15 -10.46 41.24
N ASP A 512 48.64 -11.62 41.63
CA ASP A 512 48.48 -12.41 42.89
C ASP A 512 47.10 -12.66 43.53
N GLU A 513 46.86 -13.98 43.64
CA GLU A 513 46.24 -14.88 44.64
C GLU A 513 45.60 -14.37 45.98
N GLU A 514 44.76 -15.29 46.53
CA GLU A 514 44.15 -15.43 47.87
C GLU A 514 42.71 -14.88 48.06
N GLU A 515 41.70 -15.76 48.10
CA GLU A 515 41.01 -16.38 49.29
C GLU A 515 40.02 -15.37 49.95
N ASP A 516 38.77 -15.65 50.36
CA ASP A 516 37.98 -16.88 50.57
C ASP A 516 36.50 -16.50 50.89
N GLU A 517 35.60 -17.50 50.83
CA GLU A 517 34.32 -17.70 51.59
C GLU A 517 33.13 -16.70 51.44
N GLU A 518 31.84 -17.05 51.51
CA GLU A 518 31.03 -18.28 51.54
C GLU A 518 29.54 -17.89 51.31
N GLU A 519 28.69 -18.90 51.11
CA GLU A 519 27.21 -18.96 51.26
C GLU A 519 26.32 -18.80 50.00
N ASP A 520 26.08 -19.93 49.31
CA ASP A 520 24.83 -20.19 48.57
C ASP A 520 24.05 -21.33 49.26
N GLU A 521 22.88 -21.00 49.80
CA GLU A 521 21.91 -21.98 50.35
C GLU A 521 21.26 -22.80 49.23
N GLU A 522 21.50 -24.11 49.29
CA GLU A 522 20.80 -25.18 48.57
C GLU A 522 19.48 -25.55 49.28
N PHE A 523 18.32 -25.48 48.60
CA PHE A 523 17.15 -26.40 48.74
C PHE A 523 15.98 -25.90 47.86
N GLY A 524 15.18 -26.67 47.12
CA GLY A 524 15.05 -28.11 46.92
C GLY A 524 14.00 -28.37 45.82
N GLY A 525 14.14 -29.50 45.13
CA GLY A 525 13.20 -29.97 44.11
C GLY A 525 11.97 -30.68 44.69
N PHE A 526 10.99 -30.93 43.83
CA PHE A 526 10.17 -32.14 43.91
C PHE A 526 9.73 -32.57 42.51
N ASP A 527 9.93 -33.86 42.29
CA ASP A 527 9.65 -34.70 41.14
C ASP A 527 8.34 -35.47 41.41
N SER A 528 7.56 -35.79 40.38
CA SER A 528 6.54 -36.85 40.50
C SER A 528 6.12 -37.37 39.12
N ASP A 529 6.57 -38.58 38.86
CA ASP A 529 6.04 -39.54 37.89
C ASP A 529 4.65 -40.10 38.29
N ASP A 530 4.09 -40.87 37.35
CA ASP A 530 3.13 -41.99 37.46
C ASP A 530 1.75 -41.75 36.81
N GLU A 531 1.15 -42.64 35.99
CA GLU A 531 1.35 -44.07 35.77
C GLU A 531 0.72 -44.51 34.42
N SER A 532 1.31 -45.50 33.76
CA SER A 532 0.76 -46.22 32.59
C SER A 532 0.70 -47.72 32.89
N VAL A 533 -0.46 -48.35 32.69
CA VAL A 533 -0.66 -49.79 32.90
C VAL A 533 -0.82 -50.51 31.56
N ASP A 534 0.01 -51.53 31.36
CA ASP A 534 -0.04 -52.54 30.30
C ASP A 534 -0.74 -53.82 30.82
N GLY A 535 -1.27 -54.63 29.91
CA GLY A 535 -1.91 -55.90 30.18
C GLY A 535 -2.19 -56.68 28.90
N SER A 536 -1.18 -57.38 28.40
CA SER A 536 -1.20 -58.32 27.28
C SER A 536 -1.87 -59.67 27.61
N ALA A 537 -2.60 -60.25 26.64
CA ALA A 537 -2.83 -61.70 26.56
C ALA A 537 -3.00 -62.16 25.09
N GLU A 538 -2.01 -62.92 24.62
CA GLU A 538 -2.07 -64.17 23.82
C GLU A 538 -2.79 -64.23 22.44
N ASN A 539 -1.95 -64.48 21.41
CA ASN A 539 -2.25 -65.15 20.12
C ASN A 539 -2.58 -66.67 20.34
N PRO A 540 -3.00 -67.51 19.35
CA PRO A 540 -2.84 -67.40 17.88
C PRO A 540 -4.02 -67.93 17.00
N GLY A 541 -3.97 -67.69 15.68
CA GLY A 541 -4.39 -68.73 14.72
C GLY A 541 -5.21 -68.31 13.48
N LEU A 542 -4.54 -68.43 12.33
CA LEU A 542 -4.99 -69.09 11.08
C LEU A 542 -5.81 -68.32 10.01
N HIS A 543 -5.29 -68.52 8.78
CA HIS A 543 -5.90 -68.50 7.44
C HIS A 543 -5.89 -67.24 6.56
N VAL A 544 -4.84 -67.26 5.72
CA VAL A 544 -4.78 -66.93 4.28
C VAL A 544 -6.09 -67.24 3.53
N ASN A 545 -6.58 -66.28 2.74
CA ASN A 545 -6.80 -66.45 1.30
C ASN A 545 -7.05 -65.11 0.58
N SER A 546 -6.55 -65.10 -0.65
CA SER A 546 -6.59 -64.08 -1.69
C SER A 546 -7.90 -64.13 -2.50
N ASP A 547 -7.95 -63.22 -3.48
CA ASP A 547 -8.85 -63.16 -4.65
C ASP A 547 -10.09 -62.29 -4.41
N ASP A 548 -10.66 -61.53 -5.35
CA ASP A 548 -10.33 -60.95 -6.65
C ASP A 548 -11.64 -60.27 -7.09
N ALA A 549 -11.57 -59.37 -8.06
CA ALA A 549 -12.66 -58.85 -8.89
C ALA A 549 -13.64 -57.83 -8.27
N GLY A 550 -13.79 -56.72 -9.01
CA GLY A 550 -14.69 -55.63 -8.71
C GLY A 550 -16.10 -55.83 -9.27
N GLU A 551 -16.93 -54.82 -9.03
CA GLU A 551 -17.98 -54.37 -9.95
C GLU A 551 -18.47 -52.98 -9.49
N GLU A 552 -18.82 -52.20 -10.50
CA GLU A 552 -19.36 -50.85 -10.49
C GLU A 552 -20.75 -50.82 -9.84
N GLU A 553 -21.20 -49.68 -9.30
CA GLU A 553 -22.56 -49.17 -9.51
C GLU A 553 -22.60 -47.64 -9.29
N GLU A 554 -22.95 -46.94 -10.37
CA GLU A 554 -23.52 -45.60 -10.35
C GLU A 554 -24.95 -45.66 -9.78
N SER A 555 -25.35 -44.66 -9.00
CA SER A 555 -26.77 -44.31 -8.87
C SER A 555 -26.93 -42.79 -8.78
N ASP A 556 -27.67 -42.28 -9.74
CA ASP A 556 -28.30 -40.96 -9.79
C ASP A 556 -29.28 -40.78 -8.63
N ASP A 557 -29.41 -39.54 -8.16
CA ASP A 557 -30.65 -39.04 -7.58
C ASP A 557 -30.82 -37.56 -8.00
N GLU A 558 -31.73 -37.36 -8.96
CA GLU A 558 -32.39 -36.08 -9.25
C GLU A 558 -33.54 -35.81 -8.25
N GLU A 559 -33.91 -34.52 -8.14
CA GLU A 559 -35.18 -33.92 -7.66
C GLU A 559 -34.91 -32.81 -6.61
N ALA A 560 -35.51 -31.63 -6.64
CA ALA A 560 -36.41 -30.97 -7.57
C ALA A 560 -36.38 -29.45 -7.29
N GLU A 561 -36.69 -28.66 -8.32
CA GLU A 561 -36.86 -27.22 -8.27
C GLU A 561 -38.08 -26.80 -7.43
N ASP A 562 -37.97 -25.68 -6.72
CA ASP A 562 -39.13 -24.88 -6.30
C ASP A 562 -38.91 -23.42 -6.73
N ARG A 563 -39.51 -23.08 -7.88
CA ARG A 563 -39.63 -21.72 -8.41
C ARG A 563 -40.91 -21.09 -7.88
N ILE A 564 -40.81 -19.95 -7.23
CA ILE A 564 -41.95 -19.04 -7.02
C ILE A 564 -41.77 -17.80 -7.89
N SER A 565 -42.73 -17.63 -8.78
CA SER A 565 -42.94 -16.52 -9.71
C SER A 565 -43.72 -15.37 -9.04
N LEU A 566 -43.20 -14.14 -9.16
CA LEU A 566 -43.90 -12.85 -9.09
C LEU A 566 -42.99 -11.87 -9.84
N GLY A 567 -43.36 -11.10 -10.85
CA GLY A 567 -44.62 -10.73 -11.48
C GLY A 567 -44.29 -9.45 -12.25
N ALA A 568 -44.52 -9.46 -13.56
CA ALA A 568 -44.15 -8.37 -14.47
C ALA A 568 -44.98 -7.10 -14.23
N SER A 569 -44.34 -5.93 -14.35
CA SER A 569 -44.98 -4.69 -14.75
C SER A 569 -44.07 -3.97 -15.74
N SER A 570 -44.65 -3.66 -16.90
CA SER A 570 -44.04 -3.02 -18.05
C SER A 570 -44.02 -1.49 -17.91
N ASP A 571 -43.23 -0.89 -18.82
CA ASP A 571 -43.32 0.48 -19.35
C ASP A 571 -42.85 1.63 -18.46
N GLU A 572 -41.69 2.19 -18.82
CA GLU A 572 -41.57 3.57 -19.31
C GLU A 572 -40.17 3.79 -19.92
N GLU A 573 -40.17 4.14 -21.21
CA GLU A 573 -39.08 4.75 -21.97
C GLU A 573 -38.93 6.22 -21.52
N ASP A 574 -37.71 6.76 -21.58
CA ASP A 574 -37.37 8.20 -21.81
C ASP A 574 -35.84 8.34 -21.62
N GLU A 575 -35.09 8.37 -22.73
CA GLU A 575 -34.58 9.55 -23.44
C GLU A 575 -33.26 10.09 -22.87
N GLU A 576 -32.25 10.05 -23.74
CA GLU A 576 -30.88 10.50 -23.52
C GLU A 576 -30.82 12.03 -23.66
N ASP A 577 -30.30 12.70 -22.62
CA ASP A 577 -30.00 14.14 -22.65
C ASP A 577 -28.88 14.43 -23.66
N GLU A 578 -29.26 14.97 -24.83
CA GLU A 578 -28.39 15.78 -25.68
C GLU A 578 -28.14 17.13 -24.99
N ASN A 579 -26.90 17.42 -24.61
CA ASN A 579 -26.48 18.77 -24.30
C ASN A 579 -25.47 19.27 -25.34
N ALA A 580 -26.01 20.08 -26.25
CA ALA A 580 -25.26 20.95 -27.13
C ALA A 580 -24.64 22.10 -26.31
N GLU A 581 -23.31 22.19 -26.28
CA GLU A 581 -22.65 23.45 -25.93
C GLU A 581 -22.03 24.08 -27.17
N THR A 582 -22.58 25.26 -27.43
CA THR A 582 -22.29 26.22 -28.47
C THR A 582 -20.85 26.74 -28.43
N VAL A 583 -20.29 26.80 -29.63
CA VAL A 583 -19.08 27.49 -30.06
C VAL A 583 -19.02 28.91 -29.50
N GLY A 584 -17.97 29.22 -28.72
CA GLY A 584 -17.61 30.56 -28.29
C GLY A 584 -16.15 30.83 -28.66
N ALA A 585 -15.94 31.32 -29.88
CA ALA A 585 -14.68 31.90 -30.31
C ALA A 585 -14.43 33.21 -29.54
N VAL A 586 -13.23 33.38 -28.99
CA VAL A 586 -12.75 34.67 -28.48
C VAL A 586 -11.51 35.04 -29.29
N GLU A 587 -11.70 36.04 -30.15
CA GLU A 587 -10.68 36.76 -30.89
C GLU A 587 -9.69 37.46 -29.93
N GLN A 588 -8.42 37.40 -30.30
CA GLN A 588 -7.38 38.29 -29.82
C GLN A 588 -7.62 39.69 -30.41
N ALA A 589 -7.65 40.70 -29.54
CA ALA A 589 -7.57 42.10 -29.95
C ALA A 589 -6.40 42.78 -29.22
N ASP A 590 -5.52 43.33 -30.05
CA ASP A 590 -4.40 44.20 -29.72
C ASP A 590 -4.83 45.44 -28.92
N GLU A 591 -4.05 45.82 -27.92
CA GLU A 591 -4.11 47.16 -27.31
C GLU A 591 -2.90 47.99 -27.75
N SER A 592 -3.20 49.11 -28.40
CA SER A 592 -2.29 50.22 -28.69
C SER A 592 -2.73 51.48 -27.93
N SER A 593 -1.73 52.11 -27.31
CA SER A 593 -1.56 53.49 -26.82
C SER A 593 -2.68 54.55 -26.94
N SER A 594 -2.91 55.29 -25.85
CA SER A 594 -2.86 56.78 -25.70
C SER A 594 -3.52 57.18 -24.37
N ASP A 595 -2.81 57.75 -23.39
CA ASP A 595 -2.39 59.15 -23.17
C ASP A 595 -3.50 60.14 -22.74
N SER A 596 -3.13 61.02 -21.79
CA SER A 596 -3.86 62.12 -21.11
C SER A 596 -4.90 61.69 -20.07
N GLY A 597 -5.00 62.26 -18.87
CA GLY A 597 -4.42 63.45 -18.26
C GLY A 597 -5.43 63.98 -17.22
N GLY A 598 -4.95 64.55 -16.11
CA GLY A 598 -5.77 65.41 -15.23
C GLY A 598 -6.12 64.86 -13.85
N ALA A 599 -5.49 65.45 -12.84
CA ALA A 599 -5.66 65.20 -11.41
C ALA A 599 -6.83 66.04 -10.80
N PRO A 600 -6.85 66.31 -9.48
CA PRO A 600 -7.57 65.59 -8.42
C PRO A 600 -8.65 66.49 -7.76
N ILE A 601 -9.36 66.04 -6.70
CA ILE A 601 -9.78 66.83 -5.51
C ILE A 601 -10.81 66.10 -4.60
N THR A 602 -10.33 65.81 -3.39
CA THR A 602 -10.90 66.01 -2.04
C THR A 602 -12.20 65.33 -1.53
N THR A 603 -11.98 64.53 -0.47
CA THR A 603 -12.52 64.63 0.92
C THR A 603 -14.00 64.39 1.28
N ASN A 604 -14.10 63.74 2.45
CA ASN A 604 -15.13 63.78 3.51
C ASN A 604 -16.30 62.81 3.38
N GLU A 605 -16.36 61.79 4.23
CA GLU A 605 -16.74 61.80 5.66
C GLU A 605 -18.26 61.86 5.88
N ASP A 606 -18.75 60.72 6.40
CA ASP A 606 -19.52 60.63 7.64
C ASP A 606 -21.06 60.43 7.58
N LYS A 607 -21.51 59.65 8.57
CA LYS A 607 -22.85 59.49 9.16
C LYS A 607 -23.86 58.51 8.53
N GLY A 608 -23.82 57.28 9.08
CA GLY A 608 -24.70 56.87 10.19
C GLY A 608 -26.23 56.88 10.00
N GLY A 609 -26.86 55.74 10.33
CA GLY A 609 -28.08 55.75 11.14
C GLY A 609 -29.27 54.87 10.70
N ARG A 610 -29.50 53.83 11.51
CA ARG A 610 -30.81 53.35 12.01
C ARG A 610 -31.83 52.66 11.07
N SER A 611 -31.94 51.34 11.31
CA SER A 611 -33.14 50.60 11.74
C SER A 611 -34.52 51.00 11.19
N ASN A 612 -35.23 50.05 10.54
CA ASN A 612 -36.45 49.50 11.15
C ASN A 612 -36.96 48.19 10.52
N LYS A 613 -37.53 47.38 11.41
CA LYS A 613 -38.44 46.23 11.20
C LYS A 613 -39.38 46.37 10.01
N ARG A 614 -39.61 45.27 9.28
CA ARG A 614 -40.98 44.73 9.10
C ARG A 614 -41.02 43.28 8.57
N ARG A 615 -41.60 42.46 9.45
CA ARG A 615 -42.24 41.15 9.30
C ARG A 615 -43.27 41.12 8.16
N ARG A 616 -43.28 40.08 7.32
CA ARG A 616 -44.52 39.48 6.79
C ARG A 616 -44.29 38.07 6.23
N THR A 617 -45.15 37.18 6.70
CA THR A 617 -45.33 35.76 6.36
C THR A 617 -46.34 35.59 5.22
N ARG A 618 -46.29 34.39 4.62
CA ARG A 618 -47.31 33.66 3.82
C ARG A 618 -47.51 34.10 2.37
N THR A 619 -47.15 33.20 1.45
CA THR A 619 -48.00 32.07 1.03
C THR A 619 -47.17 30.81 0.91
#